data_AF-A0A367J0C5-F1
#
_entry.id   AF-A0A367J0C5-F1
#
_cell.length_a   1.000
_cell.length_b   1.000
_cell.length_c   1.000
_cell.angle_alpha   90.00
_cell.angle_beta   90.00
_cell.angle_gamma   90.00
#
_symmetry.space_group_name_H-M   'P 1'
#
loop_
_entity.id
_entity.type
_entity.pdbx_description
1 polymer ?
#
loop_
_entity_poly.entity_id
_entity_poly.type
_entity_poly.pdbx_seq_one_letter_code
_entity_poly.pdbx_strand_id
1 'polypeptide(L)'
;MYEILLESSDKDIRMATGENIALIFETAHVFTATDEDEEEYDEDETVKPEYENMNELVRTLKDLSVESNKRKTKSDRAEQKSMFRDILKSVEENVRPEEELKIGSRIIVFRGWSKILVLNAIRRTLGHGLQHHLKTNSLLKQIFNYSTGISSQQDDEDESEEEEGEVLSNVDRRYFYDETKKIRSKQLRLARLGKENALV
;
A
#
# COMPACT_ATOMS: atom_id res chain seq x y z
N MET A 1 19.59 4.20 18.09
CA MET A 1 18.44 4.50 17.21
C MET A 1 18.96 4.47 15.77
N TYR A 2 18.34 3.71 14.88
CA TYR A 2 18.90 3.36 13.56
C TYR A 2 18.81 4.46 12.50
N GLU A 3 18.37 5.67 12.86
CA GLU A 3 18.17 6.81 11.95
C GLU A 3 19.44 7.23 11.20
N ILE A 4 20.61 7.04 11.80
CA ILE A 4 21.90 7.26 11.14
C ILE A 4 22.04 6.47 9.82
N LEU A 5 21.30 5.36 9.68
CA LEU A 5 21.29 4.54 8.47
C LEU A 5 20.42 5.14 7.35
N LEU A 6 19.53 6.10 7.65
CA LEU A 6 18.83 6.90 6.63
C LEU A 6 19.78 7.81 5.85
N GLU A 7 20.95 8.13 6.41
CA GLU A 7 21.99 8.93 5.75
C GLU A 7 23.04 8.06 5.02
N SER A 8 22.88 6.72 5.03
CA SER A 8 23.80 5.81 4.38
C SER A 8 23.97 6.14 2.90
N SER A 9 25.17 5.97 2.35
CA SER A 9 25.42 6.13 0.91
C SER A 9 24.73 5.06 0.05
N ASP A 10 24.47 3.89 0.65
CA ASP A 10 23.78 2.78 0.02
C ASP A 10 22.27 3.00 0.03
N LYS A 11 21.64 2.91 -1.16
CA LYS A 11 20.20 3.11 -1.31
C LYS A 11 19.42 2.00 -0.59
N ASP A 12 19.89 0.77 -0.67
CA ASP A 12 19.15 -0.38 -0.15
C ASP A 12 19.11 -0.36 1.37
N ILE A 13 20.20 0.08 2.01
CA ILE A 13 20.25 0.34 3.46
C ILE A 13 19.26 1.43 3.84
N ARG A 14 19.22 2.55 3.11
CA ARG A 14 18.26 3.64 3.40
C ARG A 14 16.82 3.17 3.29
N MET A 15 16.50 2.44 2.20
CA MET A 15 15.16 1.92 1.95
C MET A 15 14.72 0.95 3.05
N ALA A 16 15.55 -0.05 3.37
CA ALA A 16 15.25 -1.00 4.43
C ALA A 16 15.10 -0.33 5.81
N THR A 17 15.92 0.70 6.09
CA THR A 17 15.81 1.48 7.31
C THR A 17 14.48 2.23 7.37
N GLY A 18 14.08 2.88 6.27
CA GLY A 18 12.81 3.59 6.18
C GLY A 18 11.59 2.66 6.32
N GLU A 19 11.59 1.51 5.64
CA GLU A 19 10.54 0.49 5.76
C GLU A 19 10.41 -0.02 7.21
N ASN A 20 11.54 -0.25 7.88
CA ASN A 20 11.54 -0.69 9.28
C ASN A 20 11.03 0.39 10.24
N ILE A 21 11.39 1.66 10.01
CA ILE A 21 10.86 2.79 10.79
C ILE A 21 9.34 2.84 10.63
N ALA A 22 8.84 2.79 9.40
CA ALA A 22 7.40 2.84 9.14
C ALA A 22 6.66 1.66 9.79
N LEU A 23 7.22 0.45 9.73
CA LEU A 23 6.67 -0.73 10.41
C LEU A 23 6.66 -0.58 11.94
N ILE A 24 7.73 -0.02 12.53
CA ILE A 24 7.81 0.23 13.97
C ILE A 24 6.73 1.24 14.38
N PHE A 25 6.58 2.33 13.64
CA PHE A 25 5.55 3.34 13.91
C PHE A 25 4.14 2.73 13.83
N GLU A 26 3.86 1.94 12.79
CA GLU A 26 2.60 1.21 12.64
C GLU A 26 2.35 0.24 13.81
N THR A 27 3.35 -0.54 14.22
CA THR A 27 3.19 -1.59 15.24
C THR A 27 3.15 -1.04 16.65
N ALA A 28 4.00 -0.05 16.94
CA ALA A 28 4.10 0.58 18.25
C ALA A 28 3.05 1.69 18.45
N HIS A 29 2.21 1.96 17.44
CA HIS A 29 1.17 2.98 17.50
C HIS A 29 1.77 4.33 17.92
N VAL A 30 2.94 4.66 17.35
CA VAL A 30 3.65 5.92 17.59
C VAL A 30 3.06 6.94 16.63
N PHE A 31 2.48 8.00 17.17
CA PHE A 31 1.67 8.95 16.41
C PHE A 31 2.14 10.38 16.64
N THR A 32 1.77 11.25 15.70
CA THR A 32 1.87 12.70 15.94
C THR A 32 0.66 13.15 16.76
N ALA A 33 0.81 14.22 17.54
CA ALA A 33 -0.25 14.75 18.41
C ALA A 33 -1.54 15.19 17.68
N THR A 34 -1.57 15.13 16.34
CA THR A 34 -2.70 15.52 15.49
C THR A 34 -3.58 14.37 15.01
N ASP A 35 -3.26 13.13 15.36
CA ASP A 35 -4.01 11.93 14.96
C ASP A 35 -5.22 11.70 15.90
N GLU A 36 -6.21 12.60 15.85
CA GLU A 36 -7.47 12.54 16.61
C GLU A 36 -8.56 11.68 15.91
N ASP A 37 -8.41 11.37 14.63
CA ASP A 37 -9.45 10.79 13.79
C ASP A 37 -9.07 9.42 13.21
N GLU A 38 -8.95 8.35 14.03
CA GLU A 38 -9.17 6.97 13.52
C GLU A 38 -9.39 5.94 14.65
N GLU A 39 -10.62 5.41 14.67
CA GLU A 39 -11.13 4.21 15.34
C GLU A 39 -10.96 4.09 16.87
N GLU A 40 -12.11 4.16 17.55
CA GLU A 40 -12.40 3.83 18.95
C GLU A 40 -11.88 2.41 19.29
N TYR A 41 -10.65 2.32 19.79
CA TYR A 41 -10.15 1.17 20.54
C TYR A 41 -10.24 1.49 22.03
N ASP A 42 -10.60 0.46 22.82
CA ASP A 42 -10.88 0.51 24.26
C ASP A 42 -10.13 1.60 25.02
N GLU A 43 -10.92 2.37 25.76
CA GLU A 43 -10.61 3.50 26.62
C GLU A 43 -9.72 3.10 27.83
N ASP A 44 -8.64 2.34 27.60
CA ASP A 44 -7.52 2.30 28.53
C ASP A 44 -6.53 3.38 28.08
N GLU A 45 -6.21 4.26 29.02
CA GLU A 45 -5.44 5.51 28.90
C GLU A 45 -3.99 5.21 28.48
N THR A 46 -3.82 4.63 27.30
CA THR A 46 -2.55 4.17 26.78
C THR A 46 -1.89 5.41 26.20
N VAL A 47 -1.09 6.08 27.03
CA VAL A 47 -0.25 7.21 26.62
C VAL A 47 0.47 6.84 25.33
N LYS A 48 0.03 7.44 24.21
CA LYS A 48 0.66 7.24 22.90
C LYS A 48 2.15 7.59 23.06
N PRO A 49 3.08 6.66 22.74
CA PRO A 49 4.50 6.93 22.93
C PRO A 49 4.92 8.05 21.98
N GLU A 50 5.27 9.21 22.54
CA GLU A 50 5.88 10.30 21.79
C GLU A 50 7.32 9.94 21.40
N TYR A 51 7.66 10.15 20.15
CA TYR A 51 9.02 9.95 19.67
C TYR A 51 9.84 11.23 19.86
N GLU A 52 10.86 11.19 20.73
CA GLU A 52 11.64 12.37 21.15
C GLU A 52 12.22 13.19 19.98
N ASN A 53 12.61 12.54 18.88
CA ASN A 53 13.25 13.18 17.72
C ASN A 53 12.35 13.28 16.47
N MET A 54 11.02 13.32 16.66
CA MET A 54 10.05 13.28 15.55
C MET A 54 10.31 14.33 14.46
N ASN A 55 10.62 15.56 14.85
CA ASN A 55 10.86 16.66 13.91
C ASN A 55 12.08 16.41 13.01
N GLU A 56 13.15 15.85 13.56
CA GLU A 56 14.38 15.54 12.80
C GLU A 56 14.16 14.36 11.86
N LEU A 57 13.44 13.34 12.32
CA LEU A 57 13.05 12.20 11.51
C LEU A 57 12.18 12.63 10.32
N VAL A 58 11.10 13.37 10.55
CA VAL A 58 10.20 13.87 9.50
C VAL A 58 10.97 14.72 8.49
N ARG A 59 11.87 15.61 8.96
CA ARG A 59 12.74 16.39 8.07
C ARG A 59 13.60 15.50 7.17
N THR A 60 14.25 14.50 7.75
CA THR A 60 15.10 13.56 7.01
C THR A 60 14.32 12.76 5.96
N LEU A 61 13.14 12.24 6.35
CA LEU A 61 12.24 11.52 5.44
C LEU A 61 11.74 12.43 4.31
N LYS A 62 11.41 13.69 4.61
CA LYS A 62 11.00 14.68 3.63
C LYS A 62 12.10 14.96 2.61
N ASP A 63 13.34 15.15 3.05
CA ASP A 63 14.49 15.35 2.17
C ASP A 63 14.70 14.15 1.24
N LEU A 64 14.58 12.92 1.77
CA LEU A 64 14.67 11.67 1.00
C LEU A 64 13.52 11.49 0.00
N SER A 65 12.31 11.97 0.32
CA SER A 65 11.14 11.90 -0.56
C SER A 65 11.26 12.76 -1.83
N VAL A 66 12.10 13.81 -1.78
CA VAL A 66 12.34 14.75 -2.90
C VAL A 66 13.74 14.61 -3.52
N GLU A 67 14.65 13.87 -2.88
CA GLU A 67 16.08 13.78 -3.22
C GLU A 67 16.32 13.53 -4.71
N SER A 68 17.12 14.38 -5.36
CA SER A 68 17.40 14.29 -6.79
C SER A 68 18.88 14.06 -7.09
N ASN A 69 19.38 12.85 -6.81
CA ASN A 69 20.77 12.52 -7.11
C ASN A 69 20.97 12.13 -8.59
N LYS A 70 21.58 13.02 -9.39
CA LYS A 70 21.83 12.80 -10.83
C LYS A 70 22.71 11.58 -11.16
N ARG A 71 23.45 11.03 -10.18
CA ARG A 71 24.29 9.84 -10.35
C ARG A 71 23.52 8.52 -10.27
N LYS A 72 22.23 8.55 -9.90
CA LYS A 72 21.35 7.38 -9.81
C LYS A 72 20.47 7.26 -11.07
N THR A 73 20.09 6.03 -11.42
CA THR A 73 19.22 5.81 -12.60
C THR A 73 17.86 6.49 -12.41
N LYS A 74 17.14 6.73 -13.51
CA LYS A 74 15.79 7.32 -13.44
C LYS A 74 14.81 6.42 -12.68
N SER A 75 14.90 5.10 -12.90
CA SER A 75 14.05 4.11 -12.23
C SER A 75 14.31 4.10 -10.73
N ASP A 76 15.59 4.01 -10.33
CA ASP A 76 15.95 3.92 -8.92
C ASP A 76 15.52 5.13 -8.11
N ARG A 77 15.63 6.33 -8.72
CA ARG A 77 15.17 7.57 -8.10
C ARG A 77 13.66 7.61 -7.97
N ALA A 78 12.93 7.15 -8.98
CA ALA A 78 11.47 7.14 -8.93
C ALA A 78 10.96 6.21 -7.83
N GLU A 79 11.53 5.01 -7.73
CA GLU A 79 11.23 4.03 -6.70
C GLU A 79 11.55 4.54 -5.29
N GLN A 80 12.79 5.01 -5.07
CA GLN A 80 13.21 5.55 -3.77
C GLN A 80 12.26 6.68 -3.33
N LYS A 81 12.00 7.65 -4.21
CA LYS A 81 11.09 8.76 -3.89
C LYS A 81 9.67 8.29 -3.60
N SER A 82 9.18 7.27 -4.30
CA SER A 82 7.84 6.74 -4.04
C SER A 82 7.76 6.13 -2.66
N MET A 83 8.69 5.23 -2.35
CA MET A 83 8.77 4.60 -1.04
C MET A 83 8.88 5.63 0.07
N PHE A 84 9.78 6.62 -0.04
CA PHE A 84 9.94 7.63 1.01
C PHE A 84 8.76 8.59 1.13
N ARG A 85 7.97 8.82 0.07
CA ARG A 85 6.70 9.55 0.19
C ARG A 85 5.68 8.75 0.98
N ASP A 86 5.60 7.45 0.75
CA ASP A 86 4.66 6.58 1.46
C ASP A 86 5.07 6.46 2.93
N ILE A 87 6.37 6.28 3.22
CA ILE A 87 6.92 6.27 4.59
C ILE A 87 6.65 7.60 5.29
N LEU A 88 6.93 8.73 4.65
CA LEU A 88 6.70 10.05 5.23
C LEU A 88 5.23 10.22 5.64
N LYS A 89 4.30 9.84 4.77
CA LYS A 89 2.86 9.89 5.09
C LYS A 89 2.48 8.98 6.24
N SER A 90 3.03 7.76 6.30
CA SER A 90 2.75 6.86 7.41
C SER A 90 3.28 7.37 8.74
N VAL A 91 4.44 8.06 8.74
CA VAL A 91 5.07 8.58 9.94
C VAL A 91 4.45 9.92 10.37
N GLU A 92 4.19 10.84 9.43
CA GLU A 92 3.72 12.21 9.72
C GLU A 92 2.19 12.31 9.80
N GLU A 93 1.46 11.56 8.98
CA GLU A 93 0.00 11.67 8.81
C GLU A 93 -0.74 10.39 9.25
N ASN A 94 -0.03 9.41 9.82
CA ASN A 94 -0.56 8.10 10.20
C ASN A 94 -1.28 7.33 9.06
N VAL A 95 -0.98 7.66 7.80
CA VAL A 95 -1.64 7.01 6.66
C VAL A 95 -0.98 5.67 6.36
N ARG A 96 -1.74 4.58 6.50
CA ARG A 96 -1.28 3.25 6.12
C ARG A 96 -1.21 3.09 4.59
N PRO A 97 -0.12 2.55 4.03
CA PRO A 97 -0.04 2.29 2.61
C PRO A 97 -1.02 1.18 2.19
N GLU A 98 -1.50 1.24 0.95
CA GLU A 98 -2.33 0.21 0.36
C GLU A 98 -1.71 -0.29 -0.96
N GLU A 99 -1.69 -1.60 -1.15
CA GLU A 99 -1.27 -2.24 -2.39
C GLU A 99 -2.34 -3.23 -2.88
N GLU A 100 -2.74 -3.11 -4.14
CA GLU A 100 -3.67 -4.04 -4.76
C GLU A 100 -2.94 -5.10 -5.59
N LEU A 101 -3.31 -6.37 -5.39
CA LEU A 101 -2.82 -7.48 -6.18
C LEU A 101 -3.98 -8.25 -6.82
N LYS A 102 -3.96 -8.33 -8.15
CA LYS A 102 -4.90 -9.15 -8.88
C LYS A 102 -4.46 -10.61 -8.91
N ILE A 103 -5.36 -11.50 -8.52
CA ILE A 103 -5.18 -12.97 -8.54
C ILE A 103 -6.36 -13.57 -9.30
N GLY A 104 -6.13 -13.93 -10.57
CA GLY A 104 -7.22 -14.39 -11.44
C GLY A 104 -8.25 -13.28 -11.68
N SER A 105 -9.49 -13.51 -11.25
CA SER A 105 -10.59 -12.52 -11.31
C SER A 105 -10.72 -11.64 -10.06
N ARG A 106 -10.02 -11.96 -8.97
CA ARG A 106 -10.12 -11.24 -7.70
C ARG A 106 -9.00 -10.21 -7.53
N ILE A 107 -9.26 -9.16 -6.77
CA ILE A 107 -8.28 -8.18 -6.31
C ILE A 107 -8.19 -8.31 -4.80
N ILE A 108 -6.97 -8.47 -4.29
CA ILE A 108 -6.68 -8.48 -2.86
C ILE A 108 -5.99 -7.16 -2.52
N VAL A 109 -6.50 -6.47 -1.50
CA VAL A 109 -5.92 -5.23 -1.00
C VAL A 109 -5.10 -5.54 0.24
N PHE A 110 -3.82 -5.19 0.21
CA PHE A 110 -2.91 -5.29 1.36
C PHE A 110 -2.79 -3.91 1.98
N ARG A 111 -3.23 -3.78 3.23
CA ARG A 111 -3.18 -2.52 3.99
C ARG A 111 -2.09 -2.61 5.06
N GLY A 112 -1.28 -1.56 5.16
CA GLY A 112 -0.21 -1.44 6.15
C GLY A 112 1.12 -2.08 5.72
N TRP A 113 2.20 -1.58 6.32
CA TRP A 113 3.58 -2.04 6.15
C TRP A 113 3.74 -3.50 6.60
N SER A 114 3.06 -3.92 7.67
CA SER A 114 3.11 -5.30 8.16
C SER A 114 2.72 -6.32 7.09
N LYS A 115 1.70 -6.01 6.26
CA LYS A 115 1.25 -6.88 5.16
C LYS A 115 2.08 -6.68 3.89
N ILE A 116 2.39 -5.42 3.54
CA ILE A 116 3.13 -5.10 2.30
C ILE A 116 4.57 -5.63 2.35
N LEU A 117 5.27 -5.51 3.48
CA LEU A 117 6.64 -6.01 3.61
C LEU A 117 6.71 -7.54 3.50
N VAL A 118 5.75 -8.24 4.10
CA VAL A 118 5.61 -9.70 3.96
C VAL A 118 5.32 -10.08 2.52
N LEU A 119 4.43 -9.35 1.84
CA LEU A 119 4.16 -9.54 0.41
C LEU A 119 5.43 -9.34 -0.44
N ASN A 120 6.21 -8.29 -0.18
CA ASN A 120 7.46 -8.02 -0.88
C ASN A 120 8.50 -9.11 -0.64
N ALA A 121 8.62 -9.63 0.57
CA ALA A 121 9.50 -10.76 0.87
C ALA A 121 9.09 -12.02 0.09
N ILE A 122 7.81 -12.36 0.09
CA ILE A 122 7.26 -13.52 -0.64
C ILE A 122 7.40 -13.32 -2.17
N ARG A 123 7.23 -12.09 -2.66
CA ARG A 123 7.42 -11.74 -4.07
C ARG A 123 8.87 -11.95 -4.51
N ARG A 124 9.85 -11.53 -3.69
CA ARG A 124 11.28 -11.71 -3.97
C ARG A 124 11.69 -13.18 -3.97
N THR A 125 11.09 -14.01 -3.11
CA THR A 125 11.41 -15.44 -3.02
C THR A 125 10.72 -16.29 -4.09
N LEU A 126 9.43 -16.08 -4.33
CA LEU A 126 8.64 -16.89 -5.27
C LEU A 126 8.74 -16.40 -6.72
N GLY A 127 9.01 -15.11 -6.94
CA GLY A 127 9.10 -14.50 -8.27
C GLY A 127 7.88 -14.82 -9.13
N HIS A 128 8.11 -15.46 -10.28
CA HIS A 128 7.07 -15.86 -11.22
C HIS A 128 6.06 -16.88 -10.65
N GLY A 129 6.44 -17.65 -9.62
CA GLY A 129 5.57 -18.61 -8.94
C GLY A 129 4.54 -17.98 -8.00
N LEU A 130 4.67 -16.69 -7.68
CA LEU A 130 3.82 -15.99 -6.72
C LEU A 130 2.32 -16.17 -7.02
N GLN A 131 1.93 -15.98 -8.28
CA GLN A 131 0.53 -16.07 -8.72
C GLN A 131 -0.07 -17.47 -8.54
N HIS A 132 0.72 -18.52 -8.71
CA HIS A 132 0.27 -19.88 -8.48
C HIS A 132 0.09 -20.14 -6.99
N HIS A 133 1.11 -19.82 -6.18
CA HIS A 133 1.04 -20.04 -4.74
C HIS A 133 -0.06 -19.23 -4.06
N LEU A 134 -0.32 -17.99 -4.47
CA LEU A 134 -1.41 -17.23 -3.88
C LEU A 134 -2.80 -17.86 -4.15
N LYS A 135 -2.94 -18.64 -5.23
CA LYS A 135 -4.18 -19.39 -5.51
C LYS A 135 -4.22 -20.70 -4.73
N THR A 136 -3.15 -21.46 -4.72
CA THR A 136 -3.17 -22.87 -4.25
C THR A 136 -2.70 -23.05 -2.82
N ASN A 137 -1.82 -22.19 -2.31
CA ASN A 137 -1.17 -22.39 -1.01
C ASN A 137 -2.05 -21.90 0.15
N SER A 138 -2.53 -22.83 0.98
CA SER A 138 -3.31 -22.54 2.18
C SER A 138 -2.55 -21.71 3.22
N LEU A 139 -1.23 -21.89 3.34
CA LEU A 139 -0.40 -21.11 4.25
C LEU A 139 -0.38 -19.62 3.87
N LEU A 140 -0.29 -19.31 2.57
CA LEU A 140 -0.34 -17.91 2.12
C LEU A 140 -1.72 -17.29 2.37
N LYS A 141 -2.79 -18.06 2.18
CA LYS A 141 -4.16 -17.65 2.52
C LYS A 141 -4.29 -17.35 4.01
N GLN A 142 -3.66 -18.15 4.87
CA GLN A 142 -3.64 -17.92 6.33
C GLN A 142 -2.80 -16.69 6.71
N ILE A 143 -1.57 -16.56 6.21
CA ILE A 143 -0.67 -15.43 6.50
C ILE A 143 -1.32 -14.08 6.17
N PHE A 144 -1.99 -14.02 5.02
CA PHE A 144 -2.64 -12.81 4.53
C PHE A 144 -4.13 -12.75 4.87
N ASN A 145 -4.67 -13.77 5.53
CA ASN A 145 -6.06 -13.91 5.93
C ASN A 145 -7.07 -13.61 4.79
N TYR A 146 -6.84 -14.17 3.60
CA TYR A 146 -7.77 -14.06 2.46
C TYR A 146 -8.31 -15.41 2.03
N SER A 147 -9.57 -15.44 1.59
CA SER A 147 -10.18 -16.62 0.96
C SER A 147 -10.14 -16.50 -0.57
N THR A 148 -9.49 -17.46 -1.23
CA THR A 148 -9.77 -17.73 -2.64
C THR A 148 -10.80 -18.84 -2.66
N GLY A 149 -12.05 -18.52 -3.03
CA GLY A 149 -13.00 -19.54 -3.45
C GLY A 149 -12.41 -20.22 -4.68
N ILE A 150 -11.76 -21.36 -4.48
CA ILE A 150 -11.51 -22.31 -5.55
C ILE A 150 -12.81 -23.12 -5.57
N SER A 151 -13.70 -22.83 -6.52
CA SER A 151 -14.71 -23.80 -6.92
C SER A 151 -13.98 -24.95 -7.61
N SER A 152 -13.39 -25.83 -6.81
CA SER A 152 -13.17 -27.20 -7.22
C SER A 152 -14.55 -27.82 -7.29
N GLN A 153 -15.05 -28.03 -8.51
CA GLN A 153 -16.15 -28.96 -8.74
C GLN A 153 -15.73 -30.31 -8.15
N GLN A 154 -16.23 -30.61 -6.95
CA GLN A 154 -16.44 -31.94 -6.43
C GLN A 154 -17.45 -31.83 -5.29
N ASP A 155 -18.50 -32.62 -5.44
CA ASP A 155 -19.74 -32.61 -4.68
C ASP A 155 -19.51 -32.75 -3.18
N ASP A 156 -20.02 -31.78 -2.41
CA ASP A 156 -20.51 -31.99 -1.06
C ASP A 156 -21.68 -31.01 -0.85
N GLU A 157 -22.86 -31.57 -0.62
CA GLU A 157 -24.09 -30.86 -0.29
C GLU A 157 -23.91 -30.14 1.05
N ASP A 158 -23.89 -28.81 1.02
CA ASP A 158 -24.26 -28.02 2.19
C ASP A 158 -25.00 -26.75 1.73
N GLU A 159 -26.25 -26.64 2.17
CA GLU A 159 -27.16 -25.52 1.92
C GLU A 159 -26.63 -24.24 2.58
N SER A 160 -26.09 -23.33 1.77
CA SER A 160 -26.12 -21.91 2.09
C SER A 160 -26.40 -21.12 0.81
N GLU A 161 -27.48 -20.34 0.82
CA GLU A 161 -27.93 -19.48 -0.27
C GLU A 161 -26.79 -18.52 -0.68
N GLU A 162 -26.07 -18.85 -1.75
CA GLU A 162 -25.13 -17.93 -2.40
C GLU A 162 -25.93 -16.99 -3.30
N GLU A 163 -25.93 -15.70 -2.96
CA GLU A 163 -26.40 -14.62 -3.83
C GLU A 163 -25.48 -14.60 -5.08
N GLU A 164 -25.97 -15.14 -6.20
CA GLU A 164 -25.27 -15.15 -7.49
C GLU A 164 -25.00 -13.71 -7.97
N GLY A 165 -23.81 -13.20 -7.69
CA GLY A 165 -23.32 -11.99 -8.33
C GLY A 165 -23.16 -12.22 -9.84
N GLU A 166 -24.05 -11.61 -10.65
CA GLU A 166 -24.09 -11.75 -12.10
C GLU A 166 -22.69 -11.57 -12.74
N VAL A 167 -22.20 -12.62 -13.41
CA VAL A 167 -20.98 -12.54 -14.21
C VAL A 167 -21.29 -11.74 -15.47
N LEU A 168 -20.99 -10.43 -15.44
CA LEU A 168 -21.17 -9.51 -16.56
C LEU A 168 -20.58 -10.07 -17.86
N SER A 169 -21.35 -9.98 -18.95
CA SER A 169 -20.91 -10.46 -20.25
C SER A 169 -19.68 -9.68 -20.73
N ASN A 170 -18.93 -10.27 -21.66
CA ASN A 170 -17.77 -9.60 -22.26
C ASN A 170 -18.15 -8.27 -22.95
N VAL A 171 -19.40 -8.15 -23.41
CA VAL A 171 -19.94 -6.93 -24.02
C VAL A 171 -20.17 -5.88 -22.94
N ASP A 172 -20.76 -6.26 -21.80
CA ASP A 172 -21.00 -5.36 -20.68
C ASP A 172 -19.68 -4.86 -20.08
N ARG A 173 -18.71 -5.76 -19.91
CA ARG A 173 -17.37 -5.39 -19.43
C ARG A 173 -16.69 -4.35 -20.33
N ARG A 174 -16.87 -4.48 -21.66
CA ARG A 174 -16.32 -3.53 -22.63
C ARG A 174 -17.05 -2.19 -22.56
N TYR A 175 -18.36 -2.19 -22.39
CA TYR A 175 -19.15 -0.98 -22.20
C TYR A 175 -18.71 -0.23 -20.93
N PHE A 176 -18.60 -0.90 -19.79
CA PHE A 176 -18.14 -0.30 -18.54
C PHE A 176 -16.71 0.26 -18.66
N TYR A 177 -15.81 -0.45 -19.34
CA TYR A 177 -14.45 0.04 -19.58
C TYR A 177 -14.44 1.31 -20.45
N ASP A 178 -15.22 1.35 -21.52
CA ASP A 178 -15.30 2.52 -22.39
C ASP A 178 -15.94 3.72 -21.69
N GLU A 179 -16.95 3.48 -20.84
CA GLU A 179 -17.63 4.54 -20.09
C GLU A 179 -16.75 5.11 -18.97
N THR A 180 -16.08 4.25 -18.19
CA THR A 180 -15.10 4.70 -17.18
C THR A 180 -13.93 5.47 -17.81
N LYS A 181 -13.46 5.05 -18.99
CA LYS A 181 -12.44 5.78 -19.76
C LYS A 181 -12.92 7.17 -20.20
N LYS A 182 -14.18 7.31 -20.66
CA LYS A 182 -14.76 8.61 -21.02
C LYS A 182 -14.89 9.52 -19.81
N ILE A 183 -15.38 9.00 -18.67
CA ILE A 183 -15.54 9.76 -17.42
C ILE A 183 -14.18 10.26 -16.95
N ARG A 184 -13.17 9.39 -16.89
CA ARG A 184 -11.80 9.76 -16.49
C ARG A 184 -11.22 10.83 -17.41
N SER A 185 -11.47 10.73 -18.72
CA SER A 185 -11.03 11.74 -19.70
C SER A 185 -11.72 13.09 -19.50
N LYS A 186 -13.03 13.12 -19.21
CA LYS A 186 -13.78 14.35 -18.89
C LYS A 186 -13.26 15.00 -17.61
N GLN A 187 -13.05 14.23 -16.54
CA GLN A 187 -12.50 14.74 -15.28
C GLN A 187 -11.10 15.33 -15.44
N LEU A 188 -10.21 14.66 -16.18
CA LEU A 188 -8.88 15.19 -16.52
C LEU A 188 -8.96 16.49 -17.31
N ARG A 189 -9.92 16.63 -18.24
CA ARG A 189 -10.11 17.86 -19.01
C ARG A 189 -10.56 19.01 -18.09
N LEU A 190 -11.52 18.76 -17.21
CA LEU A 190 -12.00 19.75 -16.24
C LEU A 190 -10.90 20.19 -15.27
N ALA A 191 -10.11 19.25 -14.74
CA ALA A 191 -8.98 19.56 -13.86
C ALA A 191 -7.88 20.40 -14.55
N ARG A 192 -7.71 20.26 -15.87
CA ARG A 192 -6.79 21.10 -16.67
C ARG A 192 -7.34 22.51 -16.87
N LEU A 193 -8.62 22.65 -17.22
CA LEU A 193 -9.30 23.94 -17.37
C LEU A 193 -9.35 24.73 -16.04
N GLY A 194 -9.56 24.05 -14.91
CA GLY A 194 -9.52 24.67 -13.59
C GLY A 194 -8.14 25.23 -13.21
N LYS A 195 -7.06 24.65 -13.72
CA LYS A 195 -5.69 25.16 -13.53
C LYS A 195 -5.36 26.35 -14.43
N GLU A 196 -5.93 26.42 -15.64
CA GLU A 196 -5.75 27.57 -16.54
C GLU A 196 -6.49 28.82 -16.05
N ASN A 197 -7.65 28.66 -15.42
CA ASN A 197 -8.41 29.78 -14.84
C ASN A 197 -7.88 30.28 -13.47
N ALA A 198 -7.00 29.52 -12.81
CA ALA A 198 -6.38 29.91 -11.54
C ALA A 198 -5.02 30.63 -11.73
N LEU A 199 -4.56 30.78 -12.98
CA LEU A 199 -3.30 31.42 -13.37
C LEU A 199 -3.50 32.80 -14.03
N VAL A 200 -4.71 33.37 -13.93
CA VAL A 200 -5.04 34.74 -14.36
C VAL A 200 -5.28 35.64 -13.15
#